data_AF-U3B368-F1
#
_entry.id   AF-U3B368-F1
#
_cell.length_a   1.000
_cell.length_b   1.000
_cell.length_c   1.000
_cell.angle_alpha   90.00
_cell.angle_beta   90.00
_cell.angle_gamma   90.00
#
_symmetry.space_group_name_H-M   'P 1'
#
loop_
_entity.id
_entity.type
_entity.pdbx_description
1 polymer ?
#
loop_
_entity_poly.entity_id
_entity_poly.type
_entity_poly.pdbx_seq_one_letter_code
_entity_poly.pdbx_strand_id
1 'polypeptide(L)'
;MTRLQPTIDLSYGEQEVLQRILAEPRKIADALAPDDVREHSRIIGVLEEVAAAFAEVFFHVVEQLPDPEPEQTQQQSRRMSQ
;
A
#
# COMPACT_ATOMS: atom_id res chain seq x y z
N MET A 1 -5.90 13.93 24.96
CA MET A 1 -5.58 14.34 23.58
C MET A 1 -6.59 13.71 22.65
N THR A 2 -7.15 14.49 21.72
CA THR A 2 -8.08 14.00 20.69
C THR A 2 -7.30 13.23 19.63
N ARG A 3 -7.73 12.01 19.30
CA ARG A 3 -7.17 11.25 18.16
C ARG A 3 -7.99 11.56 16.90
N LEU A 4 -7.32 11.71 15.77
CA LEU A 4 -7.95 11.82 14.46
C LEU A 4 -7.87 10.46 13.77
N GLN A 5 -8.97 10.02 13.15
CA GLN A 5 -9.03 8.79 12.35
C GLN A 5 -9.48 9.15 10.93
N PRO A 6 -8.55 9.53 10.04
CA PRO A 6 -8.90 9.84 8.67
C PRO A 6 -9.21 8.57 7.87
N THR A 7 -10.19 8.64 6.98
CA THR A 7 -10.41 7.65 5.92
C THR A 7 -9.81 8.19 4.63
N ILE A 8 -9.09 7.34 3.89
CA ILE A 8 -8.49 7.70 2.60
C ILE A 8 -9.11 6.79 1.54
N ASP A 9 -9.65 7.39 0.49
CA ASP A 9 -10.10 6.70 -0.72
C ASP A 9 -9.06 6.94 -1.82
N LEU A 10 -8.56 5.86 -2.43
CA LEU A 10 -7.47 5.91 -3.40
C LEU A 10 -7.81 5.02 -4.59
N SER A 11 -7.58 5.54 -5.78
CA SER A 11 -7.44 4.69 -6.97
C SER A 11 -6.17 3.83 -6.89
N TYR A 12 -6.10 2.78 -7.72
CA TYR A 12 -4.92 1.91 -7.79
C TYR A 12 -3.62 2.69 -8.12
N GLY A 13 -3.68 3.70 -9.01
CA GLY A 13 -2.51 4.54 -9.30
C GLY A 13 -2.08 5.39 -8.11
N GLU A 14 -3.03 5.92 -7.35
CA GLU A 14 -2.75 6.71 -6.15
C GLU A 14 -2.21 5.83 -5.01
N GLN A 15 -2.68 4.58 -4.91
CA GLN A 15 -2.15 3.55 -4.02
C GLN A 15 -0.64 3.35 -4.23
N GLU A 16 -0.21 3.18 -5.48
CA GLU A 16 1.22 3.01 -5.82
C GLU A 16 2.05 4.27 -5.53
N VAL A 17 1.46 5.46 -5.72
CA VAL A 17 2.12 6.72 -5.36
C VAL A 17 2.28 6.81 -3.84
N LEU A 18 1.23 6.51 -3.08
CA LEU A 18 1.28 6.55 -1.63
C LEU A 18 2.31 5.57 -1.06
N GLN A 19 2.37 4.33 -1.57
CA GLN A 19 3.39 3.36 -1.16
C GLN A 19 4.82 3.89 -1.38
N ARG A 20 5.08 4.55 -2.50
CA ARG A 20 6.40 5.15 -2.79
C ARG A 20 6.75 6.31 -1.86
N ILE A 21 5.77 7.14 -1.51
CA ILE A 21 5.94 8.23 -0.54
C ILE A 21 6.29 7.64 0.83
N LEU A 22 5.53 6.65 1.27
CA LEU A 22 5.68 6.03 2.59
C LEU A 22 6.93 5.15 2.73
N ALA A 23 7.54 4.73 1.61
CA ALA A 23 8.81 3.99 1.61
C ALA A 23 10.02 4.88 1.95
N GLU A 24 9.90 6.20 1.87
CA GLU A 24 11.02 7.14 1.99
C GLU A 24 10.75 8.28 2.99
N PRO A 25 10.31 7.97 4.23
CA PRO A 25 9.86 8.99 5.18
C PRO A 25 10.97 9.97 5.58
N ARG A 26 12.22 9.50 5.63
CA ARG A 26 13.38 10.35 5.91
C ARG A 26 13.62 11.39 4.83
N LYS A 27 13.52 11.03 3.54
CA LYS A 27 13.70 11.98 2.43
C LYS A 27 12.66 13.09 2.48
N ILE A 28 11.43 12.76 2.89
CA ILE A 28 10.35 13.75 3.05
C ILE A 28 10.64 14.66 4.26
N ALA A 29 11.07 14.08 5.39
CA ALA A 29 11.43 14.86 6.57
C ALA A 29 12.63 15.79 6.31
N ASP A 30 13.66 15.31 5.60
CA ASP A 30 14.82 16.10 5.18
C ASP A 30 14.40 17.29 4.28
N ALA A 31 13.37 17.11 3.45
CA ALA A 31 12.87 18.16 2.57
C ALA A 31 12.01 19.22 3.30
N LEU A 32 11.23 18.80 4.30
CA LEU A 32 10.25 19.67 4.97
C LEU A 32 10.79 20.34 6.24
N ALA A 33 11.67 19.66 6.98
CA ALA A 33 12.19 20.12 8.26
C ALA A 33 13.70 19.82 8.40
N PRO A 34 14.57 20.29 7.48
CA PRO A 34 16.00 19.95 7.50
C PRO A 34 16.73 20.40 8.77
N ASP A 35 16.32 21.54 9.34
CA ASP A 35 17.00 22.17 10.49
C ASP A 35 16.21 22.02 11.81
N ASP A 36 15.00 21.45 11.76
CA ASP A 36 14.18 21.21 12.95
C ASP A 36 14.14 19.72 13.28
N VAL A 37 15.06 19.29 14.14
CA VAL A 37 15.18 17.88 14.57
C VAL A 37 13.89 17.33 15.18
N ARG A 38 13.11 18.17 15.86
CA ARG A 38 11.87 17.73 16.50
C ARG A 38 10.79 17.51 15.45
N GLU A 39 10.62 18.46 14.54
CA GLU A 39 9.62 18.33 13.48
C GLU A 39 10.01 17.24 12.48
N HIS A 40 11.31 17.09 12.17
CA HIS A 40 11.85 16.00 11.38
C HIS A 40 11.47 14.63 11.95
N SER A 41 11.72 14.43 13.25
CA SER A 41 11.35 13.19 13.95
C SER A 41 9.83 12.97 13.95
N ARG A 42 9.04 14.05 14.07
CA ARG A 42 7.58 14.00 14.06
C ARG A 42 7.04 13.58 12.69
N ILE A 43 7.58 14.13 11.60
CA ILE A 43 7.19 13.78 10.24
C ILE A 43 7.44 12.31 9.98
N ILE A 44 8.63 11.80 10.34
CA ILE A 44 8.95 10.38 10.20
C ILE A 44 7.93 9.51 10.94
N GLY A 45 7.67 9.82 12.22
CA GLY A 45 6.74 9.04 13.03
C GLY A 45 5.32 9.01 12.45
N VAL A 46 4.83 10.14 11.92
CA VAL A 46 3.51 10.19 11.27
C VAL A 46 3.48 9.34 10.00
N LEU A 47 4.51 9.44 9.15
CA LEU A 47 4.56 8.66 7.92
C LEU A 47 4.69 7.15 8.19
N GLU A 48 5.45 6.76 9.22
CA GLU A 48 5.53 5.36 9.67
C GLU A 48 4.17 4.86 10.20
N GLU A 49 3.43 5.68 10.95
CA GLU A 49 2.09 5.33 11.43
C GLU A 49 1.10 5.16 10.27
N VAL A 50 1.15 6.06 9.27
CA VAL A 50 0.34 5.95 8.05
C VAL A 50 0.73 4.69 7.25
N ALA A 51 2.02 4.38 7.14
CA ALA A 51 2.49 3.17 6.46
C ALA A 51 1.99 1.89 7.13
N ALA A 52 2.03 1.83 8.46
CA ALA A 52 1.51 0.70 9.21
C ALA A 52 0.00 0.53 9.00
N ALA A 53 -0.79 1.60 9.16
CA ALA A 53 -2.23 1.56 8.94
C ALA A 53 -2.59 1.17 7.49
N PHE A 54 -1.82 1.65 6.52
CA PHE A 54 -2.03 1.33 5.12
C PHE A 54 -1.72 -0.14 4.78
N ALA A 55 -0.62 -0.68 5.34
CA ALA A 55 -0.25 -2.08 5.17
C ALA A 55 -1.33 -3.02 5.73
N GLU A 56 -1.90 -2.71 6.90
CA GLU A 56 -2.99 -3.49 7.50
C GLU A 56 -4.20 -3.60 6.55
N VAL A 57 -4.59 -2.50 5.92
CA VAL A 57 -5.70 -2.49 4.95
C VAL A 57 -5.35 -3.27 3.68
N PHE A 58 -4.12 -3.13 3.17
CA PHE A 58 -3.69 -3.83 1.97
C PHE A 58 -3.74 -5.36 2.14
N PHE A 59 -3.27 -5.89 3.27
CA PHE A 59 -3.33 -7.33 3.54
C PHE A 59 -4.77 -7.84 3.57
N HIS A 60 -5.70 -7.10 4.17
CA HIS A 60 -7.11 -7.47 4.16
C HIS A 60 -7.70 -7.53 2.75
N VAL A 61 -7.30 -6.62 1.86
CA VAL A 61 -7.76 -6.63 0.46
C VAL A 61 -7.18 -7.82 -0.29
N VAL A 62 -5.88 -8.11 -0.13
CA VAL A 62 -5.21 -9.23 -0.81
C VAL A 62 -5.74 -10.58 -0.35
N GLU A 63 -5.98 -10.76 0.96
CA GLU A 63 -6.56 -11.99 1.50
C GLU A 63 -8.01 -12.24 1.04
N GLN A 64 -8.71 -11.19 0.60
CA GLN A 64 -10.08 -11.27 0.10
C GLN A 64 -10.16 -11.45 -1.42
N LEU A 65 -9.03 -11.49 -2.13
CA LEU A 65 -9.02 -11.76 -3.56
C LEU A 65 -9.41 -13.24 -3.79
N PRO A 66 -10.42 -13.53 -4.64
CA PRO A 66 -10.74 -14.90 -4.99
C PRO A 66 -9.52 -15.53 -5.68
N ASP A 67 -9.28 -16.82 -5.38
CA ASP A 67 -8.23 -17.59 -6.06
C ASP A 67 -8.37 -17.41 -7.59
N PRO A 68 -7.27 -17.18 -8.32
CA PRO A 68 -7.34 -17.09 -9.76
C PRO A 68 -7.96 -18.38 -10.29
N GLU A 69 -9.08 -18.26 -11.01
CA GLU A 69 -9.73 -19.43 -11.63
C GLU A 69 -8.68 -20.18 -12.46
N PRO A 70 -8.53 -21.51 -12.27
CA PRO A 70 -7.52 -22.25 -13.01
C PRO A 70 -7.84 -22.11 -14.50
N GLU A 71 -6.93 -21.47 -15.24
CA GLU A 71 -7.00 -21.37 -16.70
C GLU A 71 -7.27 -22.77 -17.24
N GLN A 72 -8.45 -22.96 -17.84
CA GLN A 72 -8.82 -24.19 -18.52
C GLN A 72 -7.88 -24.36 -19.72
N THR A 73 -6.71 -24.93 -19.44
CA THR A 73 -5.66 -25.16 -20.42
C THR A 73 -6.16 -26.23 -21.37
N GLN A 74 -6.81 -25.81 -22.45
CA GLN A 74 -6.86 -26.41 -23.80
C GLN A 74 -6.69 -27.95 -23.93
N GLN A 75 -7.14 -28.76 -22.98
CA GLN A 75 -7.14 -30.22 -23.07
C GLN A 75 -8.25 -30.73 -24.00
N GLN A 76 -9.15 -29.85 -24.43
CA GLN A 76 -10.24 -30.21 -25.33
C GLN A 76 -9.76 -30.48 -26.77
N SER A 77 -8.59 -29.98 -27.18
CA SER A 77 -8.07 -30.18 -28.54
C SER A 77 -7.47 -31.57 -28.78
N ARG A 78 -7.26 -32.40 -27.72
CA ARG A 78 -6.63 -33.73 -27.86
C ARG A 78 -7.60 -34.90 -27.83
N ARG A 79 -8.88 -34.67 -27.49
CA ARG A 79 -9.92 -35.72 -27.43
C ARG A 79 -10.71 -35.91 -28.72
N MET A 80 -10.54 -35.05 -29.72
CA MET A 80 -11.26 -35.16 -31.01
C MET A 80 -10.46 -35.89 -32.11
N SER A 81 -9.41 -36.62 -31.75
CA SER A 81 -8.57 -37.37 -32.72
C SER A 81 -8.44 -38.86 -32.39
N GLN A 82 -9.43 -39.45 -31.74
CA GLN A 82 -9.56 -40.92 -31.62
C GLN A 82 -10.89 -41.38 -32.17
#